data_AF-A0A7S1P1M6-F1
#
_entry.id   AF-A0A7S1P1M6-F1
#
_cell.length_a   1.000
_cell.length_b   1.000
_cell.length_c   1.000
_cell.angle_alpha   90.00
_cell.angle_beta   90.00
_cell.angle_gamma   90.00
#
_symmetry.space_group_name_H-M   'P 1'
#
loop_
_entity.id
_entity.type
_entity.pdbx_description
1 polymer ?
#
loop_
_entity_poly.entity_id
_entity_poly.type
_entity_poly.pdbx_seq_one_letter_code
_entity_poly.pdbx_strand_id
1 'polypeptide(L)'
;MATAGGVDRDEESQVPLVGFVAQQESAWQLPFWGSKQSGDDGYVDERHKGVVEVDVREDRREWIDIVDEHRPYNLRELNSLAGVLKLRGSVLMYKQIWIEALFYYLLVAAVVGIYLAIPDEWVAVEKKSTAVQNLATWLSALSGFLVGLYTSGVIDKWKELRVEGIGKIFDATTKLNFLLLSHIHTYTDGNLTYEDERTIDTIVRYGRVSLASIFVRRSDRQFHDLVKRGLLTEAEYRFLLDDVCYRVPCCVWAWVVALIGELDQKGRLTGLSGTTFLYETASDGRDGAAFILRQLAAPLPFAYVHMMAFLVKVNNIVFALAVSMRITRYLSQQGHWELFALELVLVFVIPFLYN
;
A
#
# COMPACT_ATOMS: atom_id res chain seq x y z
N MET A 1 6.18 37.34 39.37
CA MET A 1 6.30 37.92 38.03
C MET A 1 7.39 37.18 37.28
N ALA A 2 7.02 36.14 36.54
CA ALA A 2 7.87 35.45 35.57
C ALA A 2 6.90 34.92 34.50
N THR A 3 7.07 35.41 33.28
CA THR A 3 6.17 35.22 32.15
C THR A 3 6.34 33.83 31.54
N ALA A 4 5.21 33.20 31.23
CA ALA A 4 5.11 31.96 30.48
C ALA A 4 5.64 32.16 29.05
N GLY A 5 6.63 31.35 28.67
CA GLY A 5 7.08 31.22 27.28
C GLY A 5 6.17 30.25 26.55
N GLY A 6 5.47 30.74 25.54
CA GLY A 6 4.75 29.93 24.56
C GLY A 6 5.76 29.12 23.74
N VAL A 7 5.57 27.81 23.71
CA VAL A 7 6.28 26.90 22.82
C VAL A 7 5.46 26.84 21.54
N ASP A 8 5.94 27.53 20.51
CA ASP A 8 5.51 27.33 19.13
C ASP A 8 5.77 25.86 18.76
N ARG A 9 4.70 25.17 18.35
CA ARG A 9 4.80 23.84 17.75
C ARG A 9 5.21 24.04 16.30
N ASP A 10 6.51 23.92 16.07
CA ASP A 10 7.09 23.90 14.74
C ASP A 10 6.40 22.86 13.85
N GLU A 11 6.14 23.28 12.61
CA GLU A 11 5.69 22.48 11.48
C GLU A 11 6.57 21.23 11.32
N GLU A 12 5.95 20.09 11.61
CA GLU A 12 6.54 18.78 11.37
C GLU A 12 6.70 18.59 9.86
N SER A 13 7.94 18.73 9.38
CA SER A 13 8.30 18.61 7.97
C SER A 13 7.88 17.23 7.43
N GLN A 14 6.76 17.19 6.71
CA GLN A 14 6.34 16.03 5.97
C GLN A 14 7.30 15.79 4.79
N VAL A 15 8.19 14.82 4.94
CA VAL A 15 8.99 14.31 3.82
C VAL A 15 8.03 13.57 2.87
N PRO A 16 8.00 13.89 1.56
CA PRO A 16 7.03 13.29 0.65
C PRO A 16 7.42 11.85 0.34
N LEU A 17 6.83 10.90 1.06
CA LEU A 17 6.80 9.46 0.76
C LEU A 17 5.84 9.13 -0.41
N VAL A 18 5.46 10.13 -1.20
CA VAL A 18 4.36 10.13 -2.18
C VAL A 18 4.60 9.15 -3.34
N GLY A 19 5.86 8.88 -3.71
CA GLY A 19 6.19 8.06 -4.88
C GLY A 19 5.88 6.56 -4.76
N PHE A 20 6.04 5.96 -3.57
CA PHE A 20 5.78 4.53 -3.36
C PHE A 20 4.31 4.26 -2.99
N VAL A 21 3.60 5.28 -2.50
CA VAL A 21 2.21 5.21 -2.02
C VAL A 21 1.20 5.32 -3.17
N ALA A 22 1.45 6.16 -4.18
CA ALA A 22 0.52 6.37 -5.29
C ALA A 22 0.26 5.09 -6.12
N GLN A 23 1.25 4.20 -6.25
CA GLN A 23 1.07 2.92 -6.96
C GLN A 23 0.43 1.84 -6.07
N GLN A 24 0.64 1.94 -4.75
CA GLN A 24 -0.09 1.12 -3.78
C GLN A 24 -1.58 1.51 -3.78
N GLU A 25 -1.93 2.79 -3.86
CA GLU A 25 -3.32 3.29 -3.94
C GLU A 25 -4.12 2.73 -5.13
N SER A 26 -3.50 2.48 -6.30
CA SER A 26 -4.19 1.84 -7.44
C SER A 26 -4.51 0.36 -7.23
N ALA A 27 -3.78 -0.34 -6.36
CA ALA A 27 -4.02 -1.73 -6.02
C ALA A 27 -5.03 -1.91 -4.86
N TRP A 28 -5.41 -0.82 -4.19
CA TRP A 28 -6.30 -0.81 -3.02
C TRP A 28 -7.58 0.01 -3.21
N GLN A 29 -7.94 0.36 -4.45
CA GLN A 29 -9.27 0.88 -4.75
C GLN A 29 -10.29 -0.27 -4.63
N LEU A 30 -10.63 -0.62 -3.38
CA LEU A 30 -11.72 -1.55 -3.10
C LEU A 30 -12.95 -1.13 -3.93
N PRO A 31 -13.62 -2.07 -4.63
CA PRO A 31 -14.82 -1.77 -5.40
C PRO A 31 -15.81 -1.09 -4.46
N PHE A 32 -16.26 0.10 -4.83
CA PHE A 32 -17.04 0.94 -3.93
C PHE A 32 -18.47 0.42 -3.83
N TRP A 33 -18.81 -0.13 -2.66
CA TRP A 33 -20.14 -0.55 -2.27
C TRP A 33 -20.98 0.67 -1.87
N GLY A 34 -21.57 1.35 -2.85
CA GLY A 34 -22.70 2.25 -2.62
C GLY A 34 -24.00 1.47 -2.76
N SER A 35 -24.57 0.94 -1.66
CA SER A 35 -26.01 0.78 -1.66
C SER A 35 -26.59 2.19 -1.68
N LYS A 36 -27.34 2.54 -2.73
CA LYS A 36 -28.17 3.74 -2.72
C LYS A 36 -29.15 3.59 -1.55
N GLN A 37 -28.82 4.13 -0.39
CA GLN A 37 -29.83 4.47 0.60
C GLN A 37 -30.63 5.62 0.01
N SER A 38 -31.82 5.28 -0.48
CA SER A 38 -32.89 6.23 -0.73
C SER A 38 -33.11 7.02 0.56
N GLY A 39 -32.74 8.31 0.54
CA GLY A 39 -33.06 9.23 1.62
C GLY A 39 -34.57 9.35 1.73
N ASP A 40 -35.11 8.87 2.84
CA ASP A 40 -36.51 9.02 3.25
C ASP A 40 -36.59 10.23 4.18
N ASP A 41 -36.80 11.41 3.60
CA ASP A 41 -37.41 12.55 4.28
C ASP A 41 -38.79 12.75 3.63
N GLY A 42 -39.83 12.28 4.30
CA GLY A 42 -41.22 12.67 4.01
C GLY A 42 -42.13 11.52 3.61
N TYR A 43 -42.83 11.00 4.61
CA TYR A 43 -44.01 10.15 4.44
C TYR A 43 -45.10 10.91 3.66
N VAL A 44 -45.15 10.73 2.33
CA VAL A 44 -46.30 11.04 1.48
C VAL A 44 -46.63 9.79 0.68
N ASP A 45 -47.71 9.13 1.06
CA ASP A 45 -48.35 8.05 0.33
C ASP A 45 -49.01 8.60 -0.94
N GLU A 46 -48.28 8.60 -2.05
CA GLU A 46 -48.89 8.63 -3.39
C GLU A 46 -48.36 7.48 -4.25
N ARG A 47 -49.29 6.57 -4.52
CA ARG A 47 -49.14 5.39 -5.34
C ARG A 47 -48.78 5.76 -6.78
N HIS A 48 -47.78 5.04 -7.31
CA HIS A 48 -47.61 4.71 -8.72
C HIS A 48 -47.41 5.89 -9.68
N LYS A 49 -46.14 6.30 -9.87
CA LYS A 49 -45.54 6.53 -11.21
C LYS A 49 -44.07 6.93 -11.06
N GLY A 50 -43.18 6.18 -11.71
CA GLY A 50 -41.78 6.56 -11.90
C GLY A 50 -40.77 5.70 -11.15
N VAL A 51 -40.84 4.37 -11.31
CA VAL A 51 -39.67 3.53 -11.05
C VAL A 51 -38.62 3.94 -12.10
N VAL A 52 -37.62 4.70 -11.67
CA VAL A 52 -36.38 4.88 -12.44
C VAL A 52 -35.76 3.49 -12.49
N GLU A 53 -35.96 2.80 -13.61
CA GLU A 53 -35.28 1.56 -13.93
C GLU A 53 -33.79 1.91 -14.10
N VAL A 54 -33.07 1.99 -12.97
CA VAL A 54 -31.62 2.03 -12.96
C VAL A 54 -31.19 0.75 -13.66
N ASP A 55 -30.55 0.87 -14.82
CA ASP A 55 -30.13 -0.27 -15.61
C ASP A 55 -29.10 -1.10 -14.83
N VAL A 56 -29.61 -2.10 -14.10
CA VAL A 56 -28.83 -3.05 -13.29
C VAL A 56 -27.78 -3.77 -14.14
N ARG A 57 -27.88 -3.75 -15.48
CA ARG A 57 -26.89 -4.34 -16.37
C ARG A 57 -25.65 -3.48 -16.60
N GLU A 58 -25.76 -2.16 -16.55
CA GLU A 58 -24.62 -1.25 -16.70
C GLU A 58 -23.72 -1.30 -15.47
N ASP A 59 -24.35 -1.21 -14.29
CA ASP A 59 -23.70 -1.35 -12.99
C ASP A 59 -22.98 -2.72 -12.91
N ARG A 60 -23.65 -3.82 -13.27
CA ARG A 60 -23.05 -5.17 -13.22
C ARG A 60 -21.82 -5.35 -14.14
N ARG A 61 -21.71 -4.63 -15.25
CA ARG A 61 -20.50 -4.69 -16.11
C ARG A 61 -19.33 -3.97 -15.47
N GLU A 62 -19.56 -2.79 -14.90
CA GLU A 62 -18.56 -2.04 -14.15
C GLU A 62 -18.05 -2.88 -12.96
N TRP A 63 -18.93 -3.63 -12.28
CA TRP A 63 -18.55 -4.58 -11.23
C TRP A 63 -17.68 -5.73 -11.73
N ILE A 64 -17.97 -6.31 -12.90
CA ILE A 64 -17.14 -7.39 -13.46
C ILE A 64 -15.76 -6.86 -13.81
N ASP A 65 -15.65 -5.66 -14.36
CA ASP A 65 -14.38 -5.05 -14.73
C ASP A 65 -13.52 -4.71 -13.49
N ILE A 66 -14.12 -4.20 -12.41
CA ILE A 66 -13.39 -3.91 -11.16
C ILE A 66 -13.00 -5.20 -10.43
N VAL A 67 -13.88 -6.21 -10.39
CA VAL A 67 -13.55 -7.52 -9.80
C VAL A 67 -12.46 -8.22 -10.61
N ASP A 68 -12.45 -8.04 -11.93
CA ASP A 68 -11.40 -8.54 -12.81
C ASP A 68 -10.08 -7.80 -12.64
N GLU A 69 -10.10 -6.50 -12.36
CA GLU A 69 -8.91 -5.71 -12.01
C GLU A 69 -8.29 -6.12 -10.66
N HIS A 70 -9.11 -6.66 -9.75
CA HIS A 70 -8.68 -7.14 -8.43
C HIS A 70 -8.47 -8.65 -8.35
N ARG A 71 -8.48 -9.38 -9.48
CA ARG A 71 -8.18 -10.81 -9.46
C ARG A 71 -6.79 -11.03 -8.85
N PRO A 72 -6.63 -12.05 -7.97
CA PRO A 72 -5.31 -12.46 -7.54
C PRO A 72 -4.46 -12.68 -8.79
N TYR A 73 -3.22 -12.16 -8.76
CA TYR A 73 -2.29 -12.19 -9.87
C TYR A 73 -2.37 -13.52 -10.63
N ASN A 74 -2.60 -13.49 -11.94
CA ASN A 74 -2.62 -14.71 -12.74
C ASN A 74 -1.20 -15.29 -12.79
N LEU A 75 -0.90 -16.20 -11.86
CA LEU A 75 0.43 -16.81 -11.70
C LEU A 75 0.90 -17.48 -13.00
N ARG A 76 -0.03 -17.96 -13.83
CA ARG A 76 0.30 -18.56 -15.12
C ARG A 76 0.85 -17.53 -16.11
N GLU A 77 0.28 -16.34 -16.14
CA GLU A 77 0.78 -15.25 -16.98
C GLU A 77 2.12 -14.71 -16.46
N LEU A 78 2.25 -14.54 -15.13
CA LEU A 78 3.50 -14.08 -14.51
C LEU A 78 4.66 -15.05 -14.68
N ASN A 79 4.39 -16.36 -14.63
CA ASN A 79 5.41 -17.39 -14.87
C ASN A 79 5.75 -17.57 -16.35
N SER A 80 5.02 -16.92 -17.26
CA SER A 80 5.30 -16.96 -18.70
C SER A 80 6.25 -15.83 -19.11
N LEU A 81 6.85 -15.94 -20.31
CA LEU A 81 7.63 -14.85 -20.91
C LEU A 81 6.80 -13.57 -21.10
N ALA A 82 5.47 -13.67 -21.17
CA ALA A 82 4.59 -12.50 -21.22
C ALA A 82 4.65 -11.68 -19.91
N GLY A 83 5.01 -12.31 -18.78
CA GLY A 83 5.25 -11.63 -17.52
C GLY A 83 6.40 -10.63 -17.60
N VAL A 84 7.47 -10.95 -18.34
CA VAL A 84 8.62 -10.06 -18.56
C VAL A 84 8.22 -8.82 -19.38
N LEU A 85 7.27 -8.99 -20.30
CA LEU A 85 6.78 -7.90 -21.16
C LEU A 85 5.64 -7.09 -20.51
N LYS A 86 5.22 -7.43 -19.28
CA LYS A 86 4.14 -6.72 -18.59
C LYS A 86 4.67 -5.39 -18.04
N LEU A 87 4.38 -4.32 -18.77
CA LEU A 87 4.80 -2.95 -18.41
C LEU A 87 3.95 -2.35 -17.29
N ARG A 88 2.66 -2.68 -17.21
CA ARG A 88 1.76 -2.11 -16.21
C ARG A 88 2.00 -2.75 -14.84
N GLY A 89 2.33 -1.91 -13.86
CA GLY A 89 2.62 -2.35 -12.49
C GLY A 89 4.04 -2.90 -12.28
N SER A 90 4.90 -2.89 -13.30
CA SER A 90 6.30 -3.31 -13.16
C SER A 90 7.23 -2.13 -12.84
N VAL A 91 8.47 -2.47 -12.47
CA VAL A 91 9.55 -1.52 -12.17
C VAL A 91 9.82 -0.57 -13.35
N LEU A 92 9.57 -1.02 -14.59
CA LEU A 92 9.77 -0.24 -15.80
C LEU A 92 8.80 0.96 -15.95
N MET A 93 7.70 1.00 -15.20
CA MET A 93 6.75 2.12 -15.26
C MET A 93 7.27 3.37 -14.53
N TYR A 94 8.23 3.23 -13.62
CA TYR A 94 8.73 4.34 -12.82
C TYR A 94 9.72 5.21 -13.61
N LYS A 95 9.30 6.44 -13.96
CA LYS A 95 10.12 7.42 -14.68
C LYS A 95 11.46 7.71 -14.00
N GLN A 96 11.50 7.68 -12.67
CA GLN A 96 12.71 7.97 -11.90
C GLN A 96 13.83 6.95 -12.19
N ILE A 97 13.49 5.67 -12.32
CA ILE A 97 14.47 4.61 -12.59
C ILE A 97 15.11 4.81 -13.98
N TRP A 98 14.34 5.25 -14.97
CA TRP A 98 14.87 5.57 -16.30
C TRP A 98 15.80 6.78 -16.28
N ILE A 99 15.51 7.81 -15.49
CA ILE A 99 16.39 8.97 -15.33
C ILE A 99 17.72 8.55 -14.70
N GLU A 100 17.66 7.71 -13.68
CA GLU A 100 18.86 7.19 -13.03
C GLU A 100 19.65 6.25 -13.95
N ALA A 101 18.97 5.37 -14.69
CA ALA A 101 19.60 4.51 -15.69
C ALA A 101 20.31 5.34 -16.77
N LEU A 102 19.65 6.38 -17.29
CA LEU A 102 20.24 7.31 -18.26
C LEU A 102 21.50 7.97 -17.71
N PHE A 103 21.50 8.39 -16.44
CA PHE A 103 22.70 8.94 -15.80
C PHE A 103 23.87 7.94 -15.81
N TYR A 104 23.64 6.67 -15.47
CA TYR A 104 24.69 5.65 -15.56
C TYR A 104 25.16 5.39 -16.99
N TYR A 105 24.27 5.44 -17.98
CA TYR A 105 24.65 5.28 -19.39
C TYR A 105 25.53 6.43 -19.88
N LEU A 106 25.20 7.66 -19.50
CA LEU A 106 26.02 8.83 -19.81
C LEU A 106 27.38 8.75 -19.14
N LEU A 107 27.44 8.27 -17.89
CA LEU A 107 28.70 8.03 -17.18
C LEU A 107 29.58 7.01 -17.91
N VAL A 108 29.01 5.86 -18.31
CA VAL A 108 29.73 4.84 -19.08
C VAL A 108 30.23 5.41 -20.41
N ALA A 109 29.36 6.10 -21.16
CA ALA A 109 29.71 6.71 -22.45
C ALA A 109 30.83 7.76 -22.30
N ALA A 110 30.77 8.60 -21.27
CA ALA A 110 31.79 9.60 -20.99
C ALA A 110 33.16 8.96 -20.70
N VAL A 111 33.18 7.92 -19.85
CA VAL A 111 34.44 7.24 -19.48
C VAL A 111 35.03 6.49 -20.67
N VAL A 112 34.21 5.76 -21.44
CA VAL A 112 34.65 5.11 -22.68
C VAL A 112 35.19 6.15 -23.67
N GLY A 113 34.50 7.28 -23.86
CA GLY A 113 34.92 8.36 -24.76
C GLY A 113 36.25 9.00 -24.34
N ILE A 114 36.45 9.27 -23.05
CA ILE A 114 37.71 9.80 -22.52
C ILE A 114 38.86 8.83 -22.79
N TYR A 115 38.66 7.53 -22.53
CA TYR A 115 39.72 6.55 -22.75
C TYR A 115 40.05 6.37 -24.23
N LEU A 116 39.04 6.36 -25.12
CA LEU A 116 39.29 6.29 -26.57
C LEU A 116 40.04 7.52 -27.11
N ALA A 117 39.91 8.68 -26.45
CA ALA A 117 40.59 9.91 -26.85
C ALA A 117 42.06 9.98 -26.40
N ILE A 118 42.54 9.10 -25.50
CA ILE A 118 43.92 9.11 -24.97
C ILE A 118 44.59 7.75 -25.23
N PRO A 119 45.16 7.53 -26.44
CA PRO A 119 45.67 6.23 -26.85
C PRO A 119 46.93 5.77 -26.10
N ASP A 120 47.70 6.67 -25.51
CA ASP A 120 49.01 6.31 -24.94
C ASP A 120 48.93 5.83 -23.48
N GLU A 121 47.79 6.01 -22.80
CA GLU A 121 47.63 5.67 -21.37
C GLU A 121 47.03 4.28 -21.10
N TRP A 122 46.68 3.49 -22.12
CA TRP A 122 46.00 2.18 -21.95
C TRP A 122 46.71 1.21 -21.01
N VAL A 123 48.04 1.18 -21.05
CA VAL A 123 48.85 0.25 -20.25
C VAL A 123 48.73 0.57 -18.74
N ALA A 124 48.58 1.84 -18.39
CA ALA A 124 48.36 2.25 -17.00
C ALA A 124 46.95 1.93 -16.51
N VAL A 125 45.96 1.97 -17.42
CA VAL A 125 44.55 1.66 -17.15
C VAL A 125 44.36 0.18 -16.89
N GLU A 126 45.03 -0.70 -17.64
CA GLU A 126 44.91 -2.14 -17.46
C GLU A 126 45.28 -2.58 -16.04
N LYS A 127 46.37 -2.02 -15.48
CA LYS A 127 46.81 -2.32 -14.12
C LYS A 127 45.84 -1.82 -13.04
N LYS A 128 45.18 -0.69 -13.25
CA LYS A 128 44.18 -0.13 -12.31
C LYS A 128 42.80 -0.79 -12.46
N SER A 129 42.49 -1.34 -13.63
CA SER A 129 41.20 -1.96 -13.95
C SER A 129 40.88 -3.15 -13.04
N THR A 130 41.87 -4.01 -12.74
CA THR A 130 41.66 -5.17 -11.86
C THR A 130 41.23 -4.78 -10.44
N ALA A 131 41.80 -3.70 -9.89
CA ALA A 131 41.44 -3.22 -8.55
C ALA A 131 40.00 -2.69 -8.51
N VAL A 132 39.60 -1.92 -9.53
CA VAL A 132 38.24 -1.39 -9.66
C VAL A 132 37.22 -2.52 -9.87
N GLN A 133 37.56 -3.53 -10.67
CA GLN A 133 36.72 -4.71 -10.86
C GLN A 133 36.54 -5.50 -9.57
N ASN A 134 37.62 -5.77 -8.83
CA ASN A 134 37.54 -6.47 -7.54
C ASN A 134 36.68 -5.70 -6.53
N LEU A 135 36.83 -4.37 -6.49
CA LEU A 135 36.00 -3.51 -5.65
C LEU A 135 34.52 -3.58 -6.07
N ALA A 136 34.23 -3.51 -7.38
CA ALA A 136 32.87 -3.61 -7.91
C ALA A 136 32.23 -4.96 -7.54
N THR A 137 32.94 -6.07 -7.73
CA THR A 137 32.46 -7.41 -7.38
C THR A 137 32.18 -7.53 -5.88
N TRP A 138 33.09 -7.04 -5.03
CA TRP A 138 32.89 -7.07 -3.59
C TRP A 138 31.71 -6.19 -3.13
N LEU A 139 31.62 -4.96 -3.64
CA LEU A 139 30.49 -4.06 -3.35
C LEU A 139 29.17 -4.62 -3.86
N SER A 140 29.14 -5.27 -5.02
CA SER A 140 27.93 -5.88 -5.56
C SER A 140 27.47 -7.05 -4.70
N ALA A 141 28.38 -7.89 -4.23
CA ALA A 141 28.06 -8.96 -3.29
C ALA A 141 27.51 -8.41 -1.96
N LEU A 142 28.17 -7.39 -1.40
CA LEU A 142 27.74 -6.74 -0.17
C LEU A 142 26.37 -6.06 -0.32
N SER A 143 26.18 -5.31 -1.42
CA SER A 143 24.93 -4.62 -1.74
C SER A 143 23.80 -5.62 -1.94
N GLY A 144 24.02 -6.68 -2.72
CA GLY A 144 23.02 -7.73 -2.93
C GLY A 144 22.58 -8.39 -1.63
N PHE A 145 23.54 -8.70 -0.74
CA PHE A 145 23.24 -9.25 0.59
C PHE A 145 22.41 -8.29 1.45
N LEU A 146 22.85 -7.03 1.59
CA LEU A 146 22.18 -6.05 2.44
C LEU A 146 20.81 -5.65 1.89
N VAL A 147 20.67 -5.51 0.57
CA VAL A 147 19.37 -5.26 -0.09
C VAL A 147 18.44 -6.44 0.11
N GLY A 148 18.95 -7.67 0.07
CA GLY A 148 18.19 -8.87 0.41
C GLY A 148 17.63 -8.84 1.83
N LEU A 149 18.48 -8.52 2.83
CA LEU A 149 18.05 -8.38 4.22
C LEU A 149 17.02 -7.26 4.41
N TYR A 150 17.28 -6.10 3.82
CA TYR A 150 16.37 -4.96 3.85
C TYR A 150 14.99 -5.31 3.26
N THR A 151 15.00 -5.91 2.07
CA THR A 151 13.79 -6.29 1.35
C THR A 151 12.99 -7.33 2.12
N SER A 152 13.64 -8.33 2.73
CA SER A 152 12.96 -9.30 3.60
C SER A 152 12.21 -8.58 4.74
N GLY A 153 12.87 -7.66 5.44
CA GLY A 153 12.24 -6.92 6.53
C GLY A 153 11.08 -6.03 6.08
N VAL A 154 11.17 -5.43 4.89
CA VAL A 154 10.06 -4.66 4.31
C VAL A 154 8.88 -5.56 3.93
N ILE A 155 9.15 -6.73 3.34
CA ILE A 155 8.11 -7.72 2.98
C ILE A 155 7.41 -8.24 4.24
N ASP A 156 8.15 -8.55 5.30
CA ASP A 156 7.59 -9.01 6.57
C ASP A 156 6.66 -7.96 7.18
N LYS A 157 7.11 -6.70 7.25
CA LYS A 157 6.26 -5.58 7.70
C LYS A 157 5.01 -5.40 6.84
N TRP A 158 5.15 -5.49 5.51
CA TRP A 158 4.01 -5.40 4.60
C TRP A 158 3.00 -6.54 4.84
N LYS A 159 3.50 -7.77 5.01
CA LYS A 159 2.68 -8.95 5.29
C LYS A 159 1.96 -8.82 6.63
N GLU A 160 2.66 -8.39 7.68
CA GLU A 160 2.07 -8.14 9.00
C GLU A 160 0.98 -7.07 8.93
N LEU A 161 1.24 -5.93 8.28
CA LEU A 161 0.23 -4.89 8.05
C LEU A 161 -1.02 -5.45 7.34
N ARG A 162 -0.82 -6.33 6.36
CA ARG A 162 -1.91 -6.92 5.58
C ARG A 162 -2.70 -7.94 6.41
N VAL A 163 -2.03 -8.85 7.12
CA VAL A 163 -2.66 -9.96 7.84
C VAL A 163 -3.16 -9.50 9.22
N GLU A 164 -2.26 -9.02 10.07
CA GLU A 164 -2.56 -8.61 11.45
C GLU A 164 -3.29 -7.27 11.54
N GLY A 165 -3.11 -6.40 10.54
CA GLY A 165 -3.83 -5.14 10.44
C GLY A 165 -5.17 -5.30 9.73
N ILE A 166 -5.11 -5.32 8.39
CA ILE A 166 -6.31 -5.28 7.54
C ILE A 166 -7.13 -6.57 7.67
N GLY A 167 -6.47 -7.72 7.65
CA GLY A 167 -7.10 -9.03 7.81
C GLY A 167 -7.87 -9.11 9.12
N LYS A 168 -7.28 -8.68 10.24
CA LYS A 168 -7.94 -8.69 11.55
C LYS A 168 -9.22 -7.83 11.61
N ILE A 169 -9.21 -6.63 11.01
CA ILE A 169 -10.41 -5.77 10.89
C ILE A 169 -11.50 -6.47 10.05
N PHE A 170 -11.12 -7.03 8.91
CA PHE A 170 -12.03 -7.69 7.99
C PHE A 170 -12.64 -8.96 8.59
N ASP A 171 -11.81 -9.78 9.23
CA ASP A 171 -12.22 -11.00 9.93
C ASP A 171 -13.15 -10.67 11.09
N ALA A 172 -12.83 -9.66 11.90
CA ALA A 172 -13.72 -9.21 12.98
C ALA A 172 -15.08 -8.77 12.45
N THR A 173 -15.10 -7.97 11.37
CA THR A 173 -16.36 -7.48 10.76
C THR A 173 -17.20 -8.65 10.22
N THR A 174 -16.56 -9.60 9.54
CA THR A 174 -17.24 -10.78 8.96
C THR A 174 -17.75 -11.72 10.05
N LYS A 175 -16.96 -11.96 11.09
CA LYS A 175 -17.35 -12.75 12.26
C LYS A 175 -18.52 -12.11 13.00
N LEU A 176 -18.47 -10.80 13.27
CA LEU A 176 -19.58 -10.08 13.89
C LEU A 176 -20.86 -10.21 13.07
N ASN A 177 -20.79 -10.01 11.75
CA ASN A 177 -21.95 -10.17 10.89
C ASN A 177 -22.55 -11.58 10.97
N PHE A 178 -21.70 -12.61 10.87
CA PHE A 178 -22.13 -14.01 10.95
C PHE A 178 -22.76 -14.34 12.31
N LEU A 179 -22.09 -13.94 13.41
CA LEU A 179 -22.54 -14.23 14.77
C LEU A 179 -23.86 -13.51 15.07
N LEU A 180 -23.96 -12.22 14.76
CA LEU A 180 -25.18 -11.45 15.00
C LEU A 180 -26.37 -12.02 14.23
N LEU A 181 -26.19 -12.34 12.94
CA LEU A 181 -27.24 -13.00 12.14
C LEU A 181 -27.66 -14.34 12.76
N SER A 182 -26.70 -15.15 13.21
CA SER A 182 -27.00 -16.46 13.81
C SER A 182 -27.74 -16.34 15.16
N HIS A 183 -27.35 -15.38 16.00
CA HIS A 183 -27.93 -15.21 17.34
C HIS A 183 -29.32 -14.60 17.28
N ILE A 184 -29.51 -13.54 16.47
CA ILE A 184 -30.82 -12.89 16.36
C ILE A 184 -31.83 -13.83 15.72
N HIS A 185 -31.46 -14.55 14.64
CA HIS A 185 -32.36 -15.52 14.00
C HIS A 185 -32.81 -16.63 14.96
N THR A 186 -31.95 -17.03 15.91
CA THR A 186 -32.28 -18.05 16.91
C THR A 186 -33.31 -17.55 17.94
N TYR A 187 -33.31 -16.25 18.27
CA TYR A 187 -34.24 -15.68 19.26
C TYR A 187 -35.56 -15.21 18.69
N THR A 188 -35.59 -14.79 17.43
CA THR A 188 -36.80 -14.21 16.85
C THR A 188 -37.70 -15.25 16.16
N ASP A 189 -37.50 -16.54 16.45
CA ASP A 189 -38.17 -17.66 15.76
C ASP A 189 -38.07 -17.54 14.22
N GLY A 190 -36.94 -17.02 13.72
CA GLY A 190 -36.69 -16.77 12.30
C GLY A 190 -37.26 -15.47 11.72
N ASN A 191 -37.96 -14.64 12.49
CA ASN A 191 -38.48 -13.35 12.02
C ASN A 191 -37.49 -12.22 12.34
N LEU A 192 -36.57 -11.93 11.42
CA LEU A 192 -35.65 -10.80 11.56
C LEU A 192 -36.44 -9.48 11.48
N THR A 193 -36.31 -8.61 12.48
CA THR A 193 -36.95 -7.29 12.42
C THR A 193 -36.10 -6.35 11.56
N TYR A 194 -36.75 -5.38 10.91
CA TYR A 194 -36.04 -4.37 10.11
C TYR A 194 -35.01 -3.57 10.94
N GLU A 195 -35.26 -3.36 12.24
CA GLU A 195 -34.32 -2.69 13.13
C GLU A 195 -33.06 -3.53 13.40
N ASP A 196 -33.21 -4.85 13.54
CA ASP A 196 -32.08 -5.76 13.74
C ASP A 196 -31.19 -5.78 12.49
N GLU A 197 -31.80 -5.90 11.30
CA GLU A 197 -31.09 -5.83 10.01
C GLU A 197 -30.32 -4.52 9.86
N ARG A 198 -30.95 -3.39 10.16
CA ARG A 198 -30.31 -2.07 10.10
C ARG A 198 -29.15 -1.94 11.08
N THR A 199 -29.27 -2.52 12.27
CA THR A 199 -28.21 -2.50 13.28
C THR A 199 -27.01 -3.33 12.84
N ILE A 200 -27.25 -4.53 12.30
CA ILE A 200 -26.20 -5.39 11.75
C ILE A 200 -25.49 -4.69 10.57
N ASP A 201 -26.24 -4.13 9.63
CA ASP A 201 -25.66 -3.40 8.49
C ASP A 201 -24.82 -2.20 8.97
N THR A 202 -25.29 -1.49 10.00
CA THR A 202 -24.53 -0.39 10.62
C THR A 202 -23.22 -0.87 11.24
N ILE A 203 -23.20 -2.03 11.93
CA ILE A 203 -21.97 -2.62 12.48
C ILE A 203 -20.98 -2.96 11.36
N VAL A 204 -21.45 -3.56 10.27
CA VAL A 204 -20.61 -3.88 9.11
C VAL A 204 -20.08 -2.60 8.45
N ARG A 205 -20.93 -1.58 8.30
CA ARG A 205 -20.56 -0.25 7.80
C ARG A 205 -19.45 0.37 8.66
N TYR A 206 -19.55 0.30 9.98
CA TYR A 206 -18.53 0.80 10.90
C TYR A 206 -17.19 0.05 10.77
N GLY A 207 -17.19 -1.27 10.56
CA GLY A 207 -15.96 -2.00 10.22
C GLY A 207 -15.28 -1.47 8.95
N ARG A 208 -16.07 -1.15 7.92
CA ARG A 208 -15.57 -0.54 6.66
C ARG A 208 -15.09 0.89 6.86
N VAL A 209 -15.80 1.70 7.64
CA VAL A 209 -15.40 3.07 7.99
C VAL A 209 -14.07 3.06 8.75
N SER A 210 -13.90 2.16 9.71
CA SER A 210 -12.63 1.97 10.42
C SER A 210 -11.49 1.75 9.43
N LEU A 211 -11.64 0.85 8.45
CA LEU A 211 -10.61 0.62 7.45
C LEU A 211 -10.41 1.83 6.52
N ALA A 212 -11.49 2.42 6.00
CA ALA A 212 -11.44 3.54 5.06
C ALA A 212 -10.80 4.79 5.68
N SER A 213 -11.07 5.07 6.96
CA SER A 213 -10.51 6.20 7.69
C SER A 213 -8.98 6.16 7.79
N ILE A 214 -8.37 4.96 7.78
CA ILE A 214 -6.90 4.79 7.73
C ILE A 214 -6.35 5.33 6.41
N PHE A 215 -6.99 5.02 5.28
CA PHE A 215 -6.54 5.44 3.95
C PHE A 215 -6.78 6.92 3.68
N VAL A 216 -7.91 7.46 4.14
CA VAL A 216 -8.22 8.88 3.96
C VAL A 216 -7.21 9.75 4.71
N ARG A 217 -6.84 9.38 5.94
CA ARG A 217 -5.81 10.11 6.70
C ARG A 217 -4.43 10.11 6.03
N ARG A 218 -4.15 9.13 5.18
CA ARG A 218 -2.84 9.01 4.50
C ARG A 218 -2.79 9.74 3.15
N SER A 219 -3.92 9.87 2.47
CA SER A 219 -3.99 10.37 1.09
C SER A 219 -4.21 11.88 1.00
N ASP A 220 -4.07 12.62 2.11
CA ASP A 220 -4.49 14.02 2.29
C ASP A 220 -5.93 14.31 1.80
N ARG A 221 -6.73 13.26 1.61
CA ARG A 221 -8.12 13.38 1.21
C ARG A 221 -8.93 13.90 2.37
N GLN A 222 -9.96 14.66 2.05
CA GLN A 222 -10.86 15.18 3.05
C GLN A 222 -11.70 14.02 3.60
N PHE A 223 -11.81 13.95 4.92
CA PHE A 223 -12.62 12.96 5.61
C PHE A 223 -14.10 12.98 5.18
N HIS A 224 -14.56 14.12 4.65
CA HIS A 224 -15.85 14.31 4.01
C HIS A 224 -16.09 13.39 2.79
N ASP A 225 -15.04 12.88 2.13
CA ASP A 225 -15.21 11.90 1.05
C ASP A 225 -15.89 10.61 1.53
N LEU A 226 -15.74 10.24 2.81
CA LEU A 226 -16.45 9.10 3.40
C LEU A 226 -17.96 9.34 3.49
N VAL A 227 -18.38 10.60 3.65
CA VAL A 227 -19.80 10.98 3.65
C VAL A 227 -20.37 10.90 2.24
N LYS A 228 -19.67 11.47 1.25
CA LYS A 228 -20.06 11.37 -0.17
C LYS A 228 -20.21 9.94 -0.65
N ARG A 229 -19.40 9.05 -0.07
CA ARG A 229 -19.35 7.61 -0.32
C ARG A 229 -20.43 6.81 0.42
N GLY A 230 -21.27 7.46 1.24
CA GLY A 230 -22.31 6.80 2.04
C GLY A 230 -21.77 5.90 3.15
N LEU A 231 -20.47 5.99 3.47
CA LEU A 231 -19.88 5.21 4.56
C LEU A 231 -20.16 5.85 5.92
N LEU A 232 -20.17 7.18 5.98
CA LEU A 232 -20.48 7.96 7.17
C LEU A 232 -21.72 8.83 6.95
N THR A 233 -22.50 9.02 8.01
CA THR A 233 -23.50 10.09 8.03
C THR A 233 -22.85 11.43 8.33
N GLU A 234 -23.49 12.53 7.95
CA GLU A 234 -22.99 13.88 8.22
C GLU A 234 -22.85 14.15 9.73
N ALA A 235 -23.73 13.57 10.56
CA ALA A 235 -23.66 13.68 12.01
C ALA A 235 -22.46 12.92 12.59
N GLU A 236 -22.24 11.67 12.15
CA GLU A 236 -21.07 10.87 12.54
C GLU A 236 -19.76 11.54 12.11
N TYR A 237 -19.74 12.13 10.91
CA TYR A 237 -18.61 12.88 10.41
C TYR A 237 -18.22 14.04 11.34
N ARG A 238 -19.19 14.87 11.72
CA ARG A 238 -18.96 16.01 12.63
C ARG A 238 -18.46 15.55 13.98
N PHE A 239 -19.06 14.51 14.55
CA PHE A 239 -18.60 13.94 15.83
C PHE A 239 -17.15 13.45 15.75
N LEU A 240 -16.76 12.76 14.66
CA LEU A 240 -15.38 12.29 14.51
C LEU A 240 -14.38 13.43 14.34
N LEU A 241 -14.79 14.54 13.73
CA LEU A 241 -13.94 15.70 13.52
C LEU A 241 -13.78 16.53 14.80
N ASP A 242 -14.89 16.78 15.49
CA ASP A 242 -14.94 17.72 16.62
C ASP A 242 -14.46 17.07 17.92
N ASP A 243 -14.87 15.82 18.20
CA ASP A 243 -14.69 15.21 19.53
C ASP A 243 -13.52 14.23 19.61
N VAL A 244 -13.22 13.50 18.53
CA VAL A 244 -12.28 12.38 18.59
C VAL A 244 -10.84 12.82 18.30
N CYS A 245 -10.62 13.68 17.28
CA CYS A 245 -9.33 14.22 16.80
C CYS A 245 -8.20 13.20 16.47
N TYR A 246 -8.08 12.09 17.20
CA TYR A 246 -6.96 11.15 17.18
C TYR A 246 -7.47 9.71 17.14
N ARG A 247 -6.80 8.85 16.35
CA ARG A 247 -7.13 7.41 16.20
C ARG A 247 -8.60 7.11 15.87
N VAL A 248 -9.19 7.95 15.01
CA VAL A 248 -10.54 7.74 14.44
C VAL A 248 -10.83 6.28 14.06
N PRO A 249 -9.94 5.54 13.35
CA PRO A 249 -10.17 4.12 13.04
C PRO A 249 -10.50 3.25 14.26
N CYS A 250 -9.85 3.48 15.40
CA CYS A 250 -10.09 2.74 16.63
C CYS A 250 -11.38 3.16 17.33
N CYS A 251 -11.73 4.44 17.28
CA CYS A 251 -12.89 4.99 17.98
C CYS A 251 -14.23 4.50 17.40
N VAL A 252 -14.27 4.24 16.10
CA VAL A 252 -15.46 3.66 15.43
C VAL A 252 -15.85 2.30 16.04
N TRP A 253 -14.89 1.53 16.54
CA TRP A 253 -15.17 0.27 17.23
C TRP A 253 -15.85 0.45 18.59
N ALA A 254 -15.73 1.62 19.23
CA ALA A 254 -16.49 1.93 20.44
C ALA A 254 -17.99 2.03 20.13
N TRP A 255 -18.36 2.55 18.96
CA TRP A 255 -19.76 2.57 18.50
C TRP A 255 -20.29 1.17 18.22
N VAL A 256 -19.46 0.29 17.63
CA VAL A 256 -19.82 -1.11 17.44
C VAL A 256 -20.11 -1.79 18.79
N VAL A 257 -19.24 -1.59 19.77
CA VAL A 257 -19.43 -2.11 21.14
C VAL A 257 -20.72 -1.56 21.78
N ALA A 258 -21.02 -0.27 21.59
CA ALA A 258 -22.25 0.33 22.09
C ALA A 258 -23.51 -0.27 21.45
N LEU A 259 -23.49 -0.51 20.13
CA LEU A 259 -24.59 -1.18 19.41
C LEU A 259 -24.79 -2.63 19.88
N ILE A 260 -23.71 -3.37 20.13
CA ILE A 260 -23.79 -4.72 20.71
C ILE A 260 -24.42 -4.66 22.11
N GLY A 261 -24.03 -3.67 22.94
CA GLY A 261 -24.61 -3.48 24.26
C GLY A 261 -26.10 -3.11 24.23
N GLU A 262 -26.53 -2.34 23.24
CA GLU A 262 -27.95 -2.03 23.05
C GLU A 262 -28.77 -3.29 22.68
N LEU A 263 -28.23 -4.16 21.81
CA LEU A 263 -28.84 -5.44 21.47
C LEU A 263 -28.93 -6.39 22.67
N ASP A 264 -27.91 -6.39 23.53
CA ASP A 264 -27.89 -7.16 24.77
C ASP A 264 -28.96 -6.67 25.76
N GLN A 265 -29.04 -5.35 25.99
CA GLN A 265 -30.05 -4.74 26.86
C GLN A 265 -31.49 -5.02 26.40
N LYS A 266 -31.71 -5.12 25.08
CA LYS A 266 -33.00 -5.52 24.48
C LYS A 266 -33.29 -7.02 24.60
N GLY A 267 -32.36 -7.82 25.14
CA GLY A 267 -32.51 -9.26 25.27
C GLY A 267 -32.46 -10.01 23.93
N ARG A 268 -31.82 -9.43 22.91
CA ARG A 268 -31.73 -10.02 21.56
C ARG A 268 -30.56 -10.98 21.37
N LEU A 269 -29.64 -11.05 22.34
CA LEU A 269 -28.40 -11.82 22.27
C LEU A 269 -28.41 -13.03 23.21
N THR A 270 -27.70 -14.10 22.84
CA THR A 270 -27.76 -15.39 23.55
C THR A 270 -26.86 -15.43 24.77
N GLY A 271 -27.45 -15.20 25.95
CA GLY A 271 -26.80 -15.38 27.24
C GLY A 271 -25.46 -14.64 27.37
N LEU A 272 -24.78 -14.85 28.49
CA LEU A 272 -23.52 -14.14 28.79
C LEU A 272 -22.36 -14.58 27.87
N SER A 273 -22.35 -15.83 27.44
CA SER A 273 -21.23 -16.39 26.65
C SER A 273 -21.20 -15.84 25.23
N GLY A 274 -22.35 -15.68 24.57
CA GLY A 274 -22.43 -15.16 23.20
C GLY A 274 -22.07 -13.67 23.13
N THR A 275 -22.57 -12.88 24.07
CA THR A 275 -22.25 -11.44 24.17
C THR A 275 -20.78 -11.19 24.46
N THR A 276 -20.18 -11.97 25.36
CA THR A 276 -18.73 -11.89 25.63
C THR A 276 -17.92 -12.11 24.36
N PHE A 277 -18.26 -13.11 23.54
CA PHE A 277 -17.58 -13.39 22.29
C PHE A 277 -17.74 -12.27 21.24
N LEU A 278 -18.90 -11.61 21.19
CA LEU A 278 -19.13 -10.44 20.33
C LEU A 278 -18.24 -9.26 20.75
N TYR A 279 -18.13 -8.98 22.05
CA TYR A 279 -17.23 -7.94 22.56
C TYR A 279 -15.75 -8.24 22.28
N GLU A 280 -15.33 -9.49 22.48
CA GLU A 280 -13.96 -9.94 22.13
C GLU A 280 -13.69 -9.74 20.64
N THR A 281 -14.64 -10.12 19.77
CA THR A 281 -14.50 -9.95 18.31
C THR A 281 -14.41 -8.46 17.92
N ALA A 282 -15.19 -7.59 18.55
CA ALA A 282 -15.09 -6.15 18.33
C ALA A 282 -13.74 -5.58 18.82
N SER A 283 -13.24 -6.07 19.96
CA SER A 283 -11.91 -5.71 20.46
C SER A 283 -10.81 -6.14 19.48
N ASP A 284 -10.94 -7.31 18.87
CA ASP A 284 -10.01 -7.79 17.86
C ASP A 284 -9.96 -6.85 16.63
N GLY A 285 -11.11 -6.39 16.16
CA GLY A 285 -11.19 -5.42 15.08
C GLY A 285 -10.50 -4.09 15.42
N ARG A 286 -10.74 -3.58 16.64
CA ARG A 286 -10.05 -2.39 17.16
C ARG A 286 -8.53 -2.59 17.23
N ASP A 287 -8.07 -3.76 17.67
CA ASP A 287 -6.64 -4.08 17.75
C ASP A 287 -5.98 -4.13 16.38
N GLY A 288 -6.66 -4.63 15.35
CA GLY A 288 -6.19 -4.57 13.97
C GLY A 288 -5.99 -3.12 13.50
N ALA A 289 -6.96 -2.24 13.77
CA ALA A 289 -6.83 -0.81 13.47
C ALA A 289 -5.68 -0.15 14.23
N ALA A 290 -5.54 -0.45 15.53
CA ALA A 290 -4.46 0.06 16.37
C ALA A 290 -3.09 -0.47 15.93
N PHE A 291 -3.00 -1.72 15.45
CA PHE A 291 -1.78 -2.30 14.90
C PHE A 291 -1.31 -1.53 13.67
N ILE A 292 -2.20 -1.25 12.72
CA ILE A 292 -1.86 -0.45 11.53
C ILE A 292 -1.35 0.93 11.95
N LEU A 293 -2.06 1.64 12.83
CA LEU A 293 -1.65 2.97 13.28
C LEU A 293 -0.28 2.96 13.98
N ARG A 294 0.03 1.92 14.77
CA ARG A 294 1.36 1.76 15.39
C ARG A 294 2.46 1.53 14.36
N GLN A 295 2.23 0.65 13.39
CA GLN A 295 3.20 0.38 12.32
C GLN A 295 3.44 1.62 11.44
N LEU A 296 2.40 2.41 11.18
CA LEU A 296 2.51 3.67 10.45
C LEU A 296 3.27 4.75 11.23
N ALA A 297 3.12 4.78 12.55
CA ALA A 297 3.83 5.72 13.41
C ALA A 297 5.31 5.33 13.66
N ALA A 298 5.70 4.09 13.37
CA ALA A 298 7.04 3.57 13.59
C ALA A 298 7.73 3.21 12.24
N PRO A 299 8.09 4.21 11.41
CA PRO A 299 8.83 3.95 10.18
C PRO A 299 10.19 3.31 10.49
N LEU A 300 10.79 2.69 9.47
CA LEU A 300 12.17 2.21 9.59
C LEU A 300 13.11 3.39 9.92
N PRO A 301 14.15 3.19 10.74
CA PRO A 301 15.10 4.24 11.06
C PRO A 301 15.67 4.86 9.77
N PHE A 302 15.59 6.18 9.64
CA PHE A 302 16.01 6.88 8.44
C PHE A 302 17.46 6.57 8.05
N ALA A 303 18.37 6.53 9.03
CA ALA A 303 19.78 6.21 8.81
C ALA A 303 19.96 4.85 8.11
N TYR A 304 19.13 3.86 8.45
CA TYR A 304 19.18 2.53 7.84
C TYR A 304 18.72 2.59 6.37
N VAL A 305 17.58 3.21 6.09
CA VAL A 305 17.05 3.36 4.72
C VAL A 305 18.02 4.16 3.85
N HIS A 306 18.57 5.25 4.39
CA HIS A 306 19.52 6.10 3.68
C HIS A 306 20.83 5.37 3.38
N MET A 307 21.38 4.64 4.35
CA MET A 307 22.58 3.83 4.14
C MET A 307 22.38 2.80 3.02
N MET A 308 21.21 2.15 2.99
CA MET A 308 20.86 1.19 1.93
C MET A 308 20.79 1.85 0.55
N ALA A 309 20.08 2.98 0.46
CA ALA A 309 19.99 3.74 -0.78
C ALA A 309 21.38 4.21 -1.26
N PHE A 310 22.18 4.76 -0.35
CA PHE A 310 23.53 5.24 -0.64
C PHE A 310 24.44 4.11 -1.13
N LEU A 311 24.43 2.96 -0.46
CA LEU A 311 25.22 1.79 -0.84
C LEU A 311 24.88 1.33 -2.26
N VAL A 312 23.59 1.25 -2.60
CA VAL A 312 23.14 0.87 -3.95
C VAL A 312 23.64 1.86 -5.00
N LYS A 313 23.54 3.18 -4.75
CA LYS A 313 24.04 4.20 -5.69
C LYS A 313 25.55 4.11 -5.88
N VAL A 314 26.30 3.98 -4.79
CA VAL A 314 27.77 3.82 -4.85
C VAL A 314 28.14 2.54 -5.60
N ASN A 315 27.46 1.43 -5.33
CA ASN A 315 27.68 0.18 -6.04
C ASN A 315 27.44 0.34 -7.54
N ASN A 316 26.34 0.96 -7.95
CA ASN A 316 26.02 1.19 -9.37
C ASN A 316 27.04 2.11 -10.06
N ILE A 317 27.56 3.14 -9.38
CA ILE A 317 28.63 4.00 -9.91
C ILE A 317 29.92 3.20 -10.11
N VAL A 318 30.37 2.45 -9.09
CA VAL A 318 31.60 1.64 -9.17
C VAL A 318 31.46 0.56 -10.24
N PHE A 319 30.28 -0.05 -10.35
CA PHE A 319 29.98 -1.05 -11.38
C PHE A 319 30.02 -0.44 -12.79
N ALA A 320 29.39 0.73 -13.00
CA ALA A 320 29.44 1.45 -14.28
C ALA A 320 30.88 1.77 -14.70
N LEU A 321 31.72 2.20 -13.75
CA LEU A 321 33.15 2.43 -13.98
C LEU A 321 33.87 1.13 -14.37
N ALA A 322 33.65 0.03 -13.63
CA ALA A 322 34.28 -1.25 -13.95
C ALA A 322 33.89 -1.78 -15.35
N VAL A 323 32.61 -1.67 -15.71
CA VAL A 323 32.13 -2.10 -17.03
C VAL A 323 32.67 -1.20 -18.14
N SER A 324 32.70 0.12 -17.94
CA SER A 324 33.26 1.05 -18.94
C SER A 324 34.70 0.69 -19.30
N MET A 325 35.53 0.31 -18.31
CA MET A 325 36.90 -0.15 -18.55
C MET A 325 36.95 -1.45 -19.37
N ARG A 326 36.04 -2.39 -19.14
CA ARG A 326 35.93 -3.65 -19.91
C ARG A 326 35.47 -3.40 -21.34
N ILE A 327 34.40 -2.61 -21.52
CA ILE A 327 33.90 -2.18 -22.83
C ILE A 327 35.03 -1.59 -23.66
N THR A 328 35.80 -0.69 -23.04
CA THR A 328 36.87 0.00 -23.75
C THR A 328 37.99 -0.95 -24.16
N ARG A 329 38.37 -1.90 -23.30
CA ARG A 329 39.32 -2.97 -23.65
C ARG A 329 38.83 -3.80 -24.84
N TYR A 330 37.57 -4.21 -24.86
CA TYR A 330 37.00 -4.99 -25.97
C TYR A 330 36.89 -4.19 -27.27
N LEU A 331 36.65 -2.88 -27.21
CA LEU A 331 36.71 -2.01 -28.39
C LEU A 331 38.13 -1.88 -28.96
N SER A 332 39.15 -1.85 -28.09
CA SER A 332 40.55 -1.76 -28.52
C SER A 332 41.09 -3.07 -29.11
N GLN A 333 40.58 -4.22 -28.67
CA GLN A 333 40.99 -5.54 -29.14
C GLN A 333 40.10 -6.00 -30.30
N GLN A 334 40.63 -6.00 -31.53
CA GLN A 334 39.88 -6.46 -32.69
C GLN A 334 39.44 -7.93 -32.51
N GLY A 335 38.13 -8.21 -32.61
CA GLY A 335 37.58 -9.57 -32.67
C GLY A 335 36.64 -9.99 -31.53
N HIS A 336 36.42 -9.18 -30.48
CA HIS A 336 35.60 -9.55 -29.31
C HIS A 336 34.23 -8.85 -29.24
N TRP A 337 33.50 -8.76 -30.35
CA TRP A 337 32.20 -8.10 -30.42
C TRP A 337 31.12 -8.75 -29.53
N GLU A 338 31.21 -10.06 -29.30
CA GLU A 338 30.28 -10.80 -28.45
C GLU A 338 30.36 -10.35 -26.99
N LEU A 339 31.59 -10.21 -26.47
CA LEU A 339 31.82 -9.76 -25.09
C LEU A 339 31.42 -8.29 -24.91
N PHE A 340 31.69 -7.46 -25.92
CA PHE A 340 31.20 -6.09 -25.94
C PHE A 340 29.67 -6.01 -25.87
N ALA A 341 28.96 -6.81 -26.68
CA ALA A 341 27.50 -6.85 -26.66
C ALA A 341 26.95 -7.30 -25.30
N LEU A 342 27.58 -8.30 -24.66
CA LEU A 342 27.21 -8.76 -23.33
C LEU A 342 27.40 -7.69 -22.25
N GLU A 343 28.50 -6.93 -22.29
CA GLU A 343 28.73 -5.81 -21.38
C GLU A 343 27.70 -4.69 -21.56
N LEU A 344 27.29 -4.39 -22.79
CA LEU A 344 26.20 -3.42 -23.03
C LEU A 344 24.87 -3.86 -22.42
N VAL A 345 24.55 -5.16 -22.54
CA VAL A 345 23.35 -5.72 -21.90
C VAL A 345 23.46 -5.62 -20.37
N LEU A 346 24.64 -5.90 -19.79
CA LEU A 346 24.86 -5.78 -18.35
C LEU A 346 24.69 -4.33 -17.86
N VAL A 347 25.26 -3.35 -18.57
CA VAL A 347 25.06 -1.92 -18.26
C VAL A 347 23.58 -1.57 -18.28
N PHE A 348 22.84 -2.09 -19.26
CA PHE A 348 21.41 -1.84 -19.37
C PHE A 348 20.60 -2.45 -18.21
N VAL A 349 20.88 -3.70 -17.83
CA VAL A 349 20.05 -4.45 -16.87
C VAL A 349 20.28 -4.03 -15.43
N ILE A 350 21.51 -3.73 -15.04
CA ILE A 350 21.90 -3.58 -13.63
C ILE A 350 21.22 -2.41 -12.90
N PRO A 351 21.06 -1.22 -13.51
CA PRO A 351 20.29 -0.14 -12.91
C PRO A 351 18.85 -0.53 -12.55
N PHE A 352 18.22 -1.45 -13.29
CA PHE A 352 16.85 -1.91 -13.01
C PHE A 352 16.77 -3.05 -11.99
N LEU A 353 17.88 -3.76 -11.74
CA LEU A 353 17.91 -4.83 -10.74
C LEU A 353 18.12 -4.28 -9.33
N TYR A 354 18.87 -3.20 -9.19
CA TYR A 354 19.24 -2.65 -7.88
C TYR A 354 18.43 -1.43 -7.44
N ASN A 355 17.79 -0.69 -8.36
CA ASN A 355 16.87 0.41 -8.04
C ASN A 355 15.43 -0.04 -8.21
#